data_AF-A0A7S1BU96-F1
#
_entry.id   AF-A0A7S1BU96-F1
#
_cell.length_a   1.000
_cell.length_b   1.000
_cell.length_c   1.000
_cell.angle_alpha   90.00
_cell.angle_beta   90.00
_cell.angle_gamma   90.00
#
_symmetry.space_group_name_H-M   'P 1'
#
loop_
_entity.id
_entity.type
_entity.pdbx_description
1 polymer ?
#
loop_
_entity_poly.entity_id
_entity_poly.type
_entity_poly.pdbx_seq_one_letter_code
_entity_poly.pdbx_strand_id
1 'polypeptide(L)'
;MGIGGGGANANANADDEASQASYNWSGHVENGQQRRMRFVSALDPAAVQSAVAGLRPATTVVVSIVVRGDEEVQGATSLLNDWLVKGLPGHRPDVVMNHHTLWVTANSSIKAGMPENVFWLPEYACCEGFMTFTAAGLLPLSLVFGWRIIEKMMAGAHAMDRHFIETTPRHNLPMLLAMTDVWNDILGSSGRVISPFTEALSDYSHFVAAVEAQAYGRGYDVDGVTIRNDKAPSATVIHGGHCGEYDRMLYQGGRTLPVELIIAMDPQTRPWGPMAELLLANHDEAICSFFAHADVLAFGSAPYQPSGQENPNAAGGGAMRGRSSTAAGRMRDSDGTAGARHFRQSSAAPSPDFPFVYRPESDVAEGNRPSTLLLCGRCDALTCGQLVALAEHRAVVAAKLWNVDPFAGSEAGVMRTGEMDRLKSKLSVLYDRIEEGGPEVVDEISDDEGEHPPA
;
A
#
# COMPACT_ATOMS: atom_id res chain seq x y z
N MET A 1 -0.38 -6.32 -4.56
CA MET A 1 0.31 -5.19 -3.91
C MET A 1 0.15 -5.23 -2.39
N GLY A 2 -0.80 -5.98 -1.81
CA GLY A 2 -0.71 -6.33 -0.39
C GLY A 2 0.55 -7.17 -0.11
N ILE A 3 1.50 -6.61 0.62
CA ILE A 3 2.69 -7.31 1.12
C ILE A 3 2.34 -7.89 2.50
N GLY A 4 2.61 -9.18 2.68
CA GLY A 4 2.64 -9.80 4.00
C GLY A 4 3.84 -9.29 4.77
N GLY A 5 3.61 -8.32 5.64
CA GLY A 5 4.61 -7.75 6.54
C GLY A 5 4.07 -6.49 7.20
N GLY A 6 3.73 -6.59 8.49
CA GLY A 6 3.51 -5.46 9.40
C GLY A 6 2.57 -4.35 8.92
N GLY A 7 1.26 -4.51 9.12
CA GLY A 7 0.32 -3.41 8.95
C GLY A 7 -1.13 -3.86 8.93
N ALA A 8 -1.70 -4.13 10.11
CA ALA A 8 -3.14 -4.15 10.26
C ALA A 8 -3.66 -2.75 9.99
N ASN A 9 -4.43 -2.54 8.92
CA ASN A 9 -5.22 -1.32 8.79
C ASN A 9 -6.62 -1.60 9.34
N ALA A 10 -6.92 -0.92 10.44
CA ALA A 10 -8.25 -0.80 11.00
C ALA A 10 -9.06 0.14 10.10
N ASN A 11 -9.90 -0.43 9.25
CA ASN A 11 -11.15 0.18 8.81
C ASN A 11 -12.06 -0.96 8.32
N ALA A 12 -12.56 -1.73 9.28
CA ALA A 12 -13.80 -2.46 9.11
C ALA A 12 -14.87 -1.67 9.86
N ASN A 13 -15.94 -1.30 9.16
CA ASN A 13 -17.12 -0.74 9.80
C ASN A 13 -17.54 -1.64 10.97
N ALA A 14 -17.65 -1.03 12.14
CA ALA A 14 -18.17 -1.64 13.34
C ALA A 14 -19.62 -2.01 13.09
N ASP A 15 -19.86 -3.27 12.70
CA ASP A 15 -21.14 -4.00 12.82
C ASP A 15 -21.00 -5.49 12.39
N ASP A 16 -19.84 -5.94 11.89
CA ASP A 16 -19.54 -7.37 11.69
C ASP A 16 -18.55 -7.89 12.76
N GLU A 17 -19.04 -8.68 13.72
CA GLU A 17 -18.29 -9.32 14.83
C GLU A 17 -17.17 -10.31 14.41
N ALA A 18 -16.72 -10.32 13.15
CA ALA A 18 -15.64 -11.18 12.67
C ALA A 18 -14.95 -10.66 11.39
N SER A 19 -14.69 -9.37 11.28
CA SER A 19 -13.87 -8.79 10.19
C SER A 19 -12.38 -9.15 10.39
N GLN A 20 -12.07 -10.41 10.09
CA GLN A 20 -10.76 -11.05 10.30
C GLN A 20 -9.68 -10.48 9.37
N ALA A 21 -8.50 -10.24 9.94
CA ALA A 21 -7.26 -9.77 9.35
C ALA A 21 -6.62 -10.72 8.29
N SER A 22 -7.41 -11.15 7.29
CA SER A 22 -6.95 -12.03 6.21
C SER A 22 -7.27 -11.44 4.84
N TYR A 23 -6.24 -10.97 4.14
CA TYR A 23 -6.34 -10.62 2.72
C TYR A 23 -6.57 -11.91 1.91
N ASN A 24 -7.79 -12.10 1.42
CA ASN A 24 -8.17 -13.25 0.60
C ASN A 24 -8.01 -12.90 -0.88
N TRP A 25 -6.96 -13.42 -1.51
CA TRP A 25 -6.73 -13.25 -2.94
C TRP A 25 -7.29 -14.46 -3.68
N SER A 26 -8.04 -14.23 -4.76
CA SER A 26 -8.47 -15.30 -5.65
C SER A 26 -8.04 -14.99 -7.07
N GLY A 27 -7.42 -15.96 -7.73
CA GLY A 27 -6.94 -15.86 -9.10
C GLY A 27 -7.35 -17.06 -9.93
N HIS A 28 -7.48 -16.85 -11.24
CA HIS A 28 -7.72 -17.93 -12.18
C HIS A 28 -6.40 -18.33 -12.83
N VAL A 29 -6.07 -19.62 -12.73
CA VAL A 29 -4.99 -20.22 -13.51
C VAL A 29 -5.50 -20.49 -14.93
N GLU A 30 -4.60 -20.57 -15.92
CA GLU A 30 -4.92 -20.77 -17.34
C GLU A 30 -5.84 -21.96 -17.64
N ASN A 31 -5.88 -22.97 -16.75
CA ASN A 31 -6.75 -24.13 -16.87
C ASN A 31 -8.17 -23.90 -16.31
N GLY A 32 -8.55 -22.66 -16.00
CA GLY A 32 -9.84 -22.29 -15.42
C GLY A 32 -9.99 -22.60 -13.93
N GLN A 33 -8.97 -23.18 -13.30
CA GLN A 33 -8.97 -23.46 -11.86
C GLN A 33 -8.76 -22.18 -11.06
N GLN A 34 -9.66 -21.90 -10.13
CA GLN A 34 -9.51 -20.79 -9.19
C GLN A 34 -8.64 -21.24 -8.01
N ARG A 35 -7.55 -20.51 -7.76
CA ARG A 35 -6.69 -20.70 -6.59
C ARG A 35 -6.89 -19.54 -5.62
N ARG A 36 -6.87 -19.86 -4.33
CA ARG A 36 -6.97 -18.89 -3.24
C ARG A 36 -5.63 -18.78 -2.55
N MET A 37 -5.25 -17.56 -2.21
CA MET A 37 -4.06 -17.24 -1.42
C MET A 37 -4.48 -16.42 -0.21
N ARG A 38 -3.88 -16.76 0.93
CA ARG A 38 -4.07 -16.09 2.21
C ARG A 38 -2.70 -15.77 2.79
N PHE A 39 -2.58 -14.60 3.40
CA PHE A 39 -1.34 -14.14 4.00
C PHE A 39 -1.37 -14.33 5.52
N VAL A 40 -0.25 -14.77 6.07
CA VAL A 40 0.02 -14.80 7.51
C VAL A 40 1.35 -14.10 7.72
N SER A 41 1.31 -12.92 8.34
CA SER A 41 2.49 -12.08 8.56
C SER A 41 2.64 -11.62 10.01
N ALA A 42 1.81 -12.13 10.92
CA ALA A 42 1.79 -11.76 12.32
C ALA A 42 1.91 -13.01 13.19
N LEU A 43 2.55 -12.85 14.36
CA LEU A 43 2.57 -13.83 15.43
C LEU A 43 1.19 -14.07 16.08
N ASP A 44 0.19 -13.23 15.77
CA ASP A 44 -1.15 -13.33 16.34
C ASP A 44 -1.81 -14.69 15.99
N PRO A 45 -2.13 -15.53 16.99
CA PRO A 45 -2.82 -16.79 16.77
C PRO A 45 -4.15 -16.65 16.02
N ALA A 46 -4.87 -15.54 16.18
CA ALA A 46 -6.13 -15.28 15.47
C ALA A 46 -5.91 -15.15 13.96
N ALA A 47 -4.78 -14.57 13.54
CA ALA A 47 -4.41 -14.48 12.12
C ALA A 47 -4.14 -15.86 11.53
N VAL A 48 -3.43 -16.73 12.25
CA VAL A 48 -3.18 -18.12 11.84
C VAL A 48 -4.50 -18.90 11.77
N GLN A 49 -5.34 -18.78 12.80
CA GLN A 49 -6.64 -19.45 12.86
C GLN A 49 -7.55 -19.02 11.71
N SER A 50 -7.63 -17.72 11.42
CA SER A 50 -8.36 -17.15 10.29
C SER A 50 -7.84 -17.69 8.96
N ALA A 51 -6.51 -17.72 8.79
CA ALA A 51 -5.88 -18.16 7.56
C ALA A 51 -6.18 -19.62 7.23
N VAL A 52 -6.26 -20.51 8.24
CA VAL A 52 -6.59 -21.93 8.02
C VAL A 52 -8.09 -22.22 8.01
N ALA A 53 -8.94 -21.29 8.44
CA ALA A 53 -10.38 -21.50 8.56
C ALA A 53 -11.02 -21.89 7.23
N GLY A 54 -11.66 -23.06 7.19
CA GLY A 54 -12.33 -23.59 5.99
C GLY A 54 -11.38 -24.11 4.90
N LEU A 55 -10.06 -24.21 5.16
CA LEU A 55 -9.12 -24.88 4.27
C LEU A 55 -9.06 -26.37 4.55
N ARG A 56 -8.81 -27.17 3.51
CA ARG A 56 -8.51 -28.60 3.63
C ARG A 56 -7.00 -28.81 3.55
N PRO A 57 -6.36 -29.41 4.55
CA PRO A 57 -4.91 -29.70 4.55
C PRO A 57 -4.44 -30.38 3.25
N ALA A 58 -5.20 -31.39 2.78
CA ALA A 58 -4.90 -32.15 1.56
C ALA A 58 -4.84 -31.31 0.26
N THR A 59 -5.39 -30.10 0.25
CA THR A 59 -5.39 -29.21 -0.93
C THR A 59 -4.74 -27.86 -0.64
N THR A 60 -3.91 -27.77 0.40
CA THR A 60 -3.27 -26.53 0.83
C THR A 60 -1.76 -26.65 0.68
N VAL A 61 -1.13 -25.60 0.15
CA VAL A 61 0.33 -25.46 0.09
C VAL A 61 0.71 -24.24 0.92
N VAL A 62 1.69 -24.39 1.79
CA VAL A 62 2.29 -23.33 2.60
C VAL A 62 3.53 -22.84 1.88
N VAL A 63 3.62 -21.54 1.63
CA VAL A 63 4.82 -20.89 1.09
C VAL A 63 5.43 -20.07 2.22
N SER A 64 6.56 -20.54 2.75
CA SER A 64 7.28 -19.87 3.83
C SER A 64 8.39 -19.00 3.26
N ILE A 65 8.36 -17.70 3.52
CA ILE A 65 9.34 -16.71 3.04
C ILE A 65 10.18 -16.27 4.23
N VAL A 66 11.36 -16.86 4.38
CA VAL A 66 12.27 -16.60 5.52
C VAL A 66 13.57 -16.02 4.98
N VAL A 67 13.70 -14.69 5.00
CA VAL A 67 14.87 -14.00 4.42
C VAL A 67 16.13 -14.32 5.23
N ARG A 68 16.20 -13.91 6.51
CA ARG A 68 17.34 -14.14 7.41
C ARG A 68 16.89 -14.35 8.86
N GLY A 69 16.65 -15.61 9.25
CA GLY A 69 16.49 -15.95 10.67
C GLY A 69 15.26 -15.34 11.36
N ASP A 70 14.22 -14.97 10.62
CA ASP A 70 13.00 -14.37 11.15
C ASP A 70 12.24 -15.38 12.05
N GLU A 71 12.32 -15.17 13.37
CA GLU A 71 11.67 -16.02 14.38
C GLU A 71 10.14 -16.00 14.26
N GLU A 72 9.55 -14.87 13.87
CA GLU A 72 8.11 -14.70 13.76
C GLU A 72 7.56 -15.58 12.64
N VAL A 73 8.18 -15.47 11.45
CA VAL A 73 7.79 -16.27 10.29
C VAL A 73 8.08 -17.76 10.55
N GLN A 74 9.18 -18.10 11.22
CA GLN A 74 9.48 -19.49 11.60
C GLN A 74 8.45 -20.07 12.58
N GLY A 75 8.01 -19.28 13.56
CA GLY A 75 6.95 -19.67 14.50
C GLY A 75 5.63 -19.94 13.78
N ALA A 76 5.18 -19.00 12.94
CA ALA A 76 3.96 -19.17 12.15
C ALA A 76 4.05 -20.36 11.18
N THR A 77 5.20 -20.54 10.52
CA THR A 77 5.46 -21.68 9.63
C THR A 77 5.37 -23.01 10.38
N SER A 78 5.94 -23.08 11.59
CA SER A 78 5.89 -24.29 12.42
C SER A 78 4.46 -24.64 12.82
N LEU A 79 3.66 -23.63 13.22
CA LEU A 79 2.23 -23.82 13.53
C LEU A 79 1.42 -24.34 12.33
N LEU A 80 1.67 -23.78 11.14
CA LEU A 80 0.99 -24.21 9.90
C LEU A 80 1.42 -25.63 9.48
N ASN A 81 2.69 -25.98 9.65
CA ASN A 81 3.20 -27.31 9.39
C ASN A 81 2.58 -28.35 10.35
N ASP A 82 2.48 -28.03 11.64
CA ASP A 82 1.78 -28.87 12.62
C ASP A 82 0.30 -29.05 12.27
N TRP A 83 -0.36 -27.98 11.83
CA TRP A 83 -1.74 -28.05 11.34
C TRP A 83 -1.87 -28.98 10.12
N LEU A 84 -0.95 -28.93 9.17
CA LEU A 84 -0.92 -29.84 8.01
C LEU A 84 -0.75 -31.30 8.43
N VAL A 85 0.20 -31.60 9.33
CA VAL A 85 0.48 -32.97 9.79
C VAL A 85 -0.70 -33.54 10.59
N LYS A 86 -1.26 -32.76 11.52
CA LYS A 86 -2.46 -33.16 12.29
C LYS A 86 -3.67 -33.35 11.38
N GLY A 87 -3.76 -32.56 10.32
CA GLY A 87 -4.82 -32.60 9.33
C GLY A 87 -4.74 -33.75 8.31
N LEU A 88 -3.61 -34.46 8.26
CA LEU A 88 -3.33 -35.56 7.34
C LEU A 88 -2.90 -36.82 8.11
N PRO A 89 -3.77 -37.40 8.96
CA PRO A 89 -3.41 -38.54 9.78
C PRO A 89 -3.01 -39.76 8.93
N GLY A 90 -1.99 -40.48 9.37
CA GLY A 90 -1.47 -41.68 8.68
C GLY A 90 -0.35 -41.41 7.68
N HIS A 91 -0.02 -40.15 7.40
CA HIS A 91 1.16 -39.79 6.61
C HIS A 91 2.35 -39.45 7.51
N ARG A 92 3.55 -39.78 7.06
CA ARG A 92 4.78 -39.39 7.77
C ARG A 92 5.00 -37.88 7.66
N PRO A 93 5.39 -37.18 8.73
CA PRO A 93 5.59 -35.72 8.71
C PRO A 93 6.53 -35.23 7.60
N ASP A 94 7.65 -35.92 7.37
CA ASP A 94 8.63 -35.56 6.34
C ASP A 94 8.05 -35.59 4.92
N VAL A 95 7.15 -36.55 4.64
CA VAL A 95 6.47 -36.65 3.35
C VAL A 95 5.46 -35.52 3.19
N VAL A 96 4.71 -35.19 4.24
CA VAL A 96 3.75 -34.06 4.21
C VAL A 96 4.50 -32.76 3.91
N MET A 97 5.61 -32.50 4.59
CA MET A 97 6.41 -31.29 4.37
C MET A 97 6.94 -31.18 2.94
N ASN A 98 7.45 -32.28 2.38
CA ASN A 98 7.98 -32.29 1.02
C ASN A 98 6.94 -31.96 -0.05
N HIS A 99 5.67 -32.28 0.18
CA HIS A 99 4.58 -32.05 -0.78
C HIS A 99 3.77 -30.77 -0.53
N HIS A 100 3.69 -30.32 0.72
CA HIS A 100 2.79 -29.23 1.11
C HIS A 100 3.52 -27.95 1.53
N THR A 101 4.85 -27.95 1.62
CA THR A 101 5.60 -26.77 2.07
C THR A 101 6.66 -26.38 1.03
N LEU A 102 6.62 -25.13 0.61
CA LEU A 102 7.63 -24.48 -0.23
C LEU A 102 8.38 -23.44 0.59
N TRP A 103 9.68 -23.30 0.34
CA TRP A 103 10.54 -22.38 1.08
C TRP A 103 11.16 -21.35 0.16
N VAL A 104 11.17 -20.10 0.59
CA VAL A 104 11.93 -19.01 -0.04
C VAL A 104 12.89 -18.45 1.00
N THR A 105 14.20 -18.50 0.74
CA THR A 105 15.18 -18.10 1.78
C THR A 105 16.53 -17.64 1.23
N ALA A 106 17.22 -16.76 1.96
CA ALA A 106 18.63 -16.45 1.78
C ALA A 106 19.54 -17.21 2.78
N ASN A 107 18.97 -17.97 3.73
CA ASN A 107 19.73 -18.60 4.79
C ASN A 107 20.50 -19.84 4.30
N SER A 108 21.81 -19.68 4.12
CA SER A 108 22.70 -20.73 3.64
C SER A 108 22.87 -21.92 4.59
N SER A 109 22.52 -21.80 5.88
CA SER A 109 22.55 -22.93 6.82
C SER A 109 21.50 -24.01 6.49
N ILE A 110 20.48 -23.65 5.70
CA ILE A 110 19.44 -24.56 5.20
C ILE A 110 19.96 -25.41 4.00
N LYS A 111 21.19 -25.19 3.52
CA LYS A 111 21.75 -25.86 2.31
C LYS A 111 22.02 -27.37 2.46
N ALA A 112 22.14 -27.92 3.67
CA ALA A 112 22.56 -29.30 3.85
C ALA A 112 21.38 -30.30 3.78
N GLY A 113 21.12 -30.86 2.59
CA GLY A 113 20.32 -32.08 2.42
C GLY A 113 18.81 -31.93 2.16
N MET A 114 18.34 -30.79 1.64
CA MET A 114 16.89 -30.50 1.50
C MET A 114 16.39 -30.42 0.03
N PRO A 115 15.07 -30.64 -0.19
CA PRO A 115 14.44 -31.13 -1.42
C PRO A 115 14.25 -30.09 -2.55
N GLU A 116 13.68 -30.51 -3.68
CA GLU A 116 13.31 -29.68 -4.86
C GLU A 116 12.36 -28.48 -4.55
N ASN A 117 11.92 -28.29 -3.31
CA ASN A 117 10.92 -27.32 -2.87
C ASN A 117 11.50 -26.03 -2.23
N VAL A 118 12.79 -25.75 -2.42
CA VAL A 118 13.47 -24.55 -1.90
C VAL A 118 13.86 -23.60 -3.02
N PHE A 119 13.47 -22.33 -2.88
CA PHE A 119 13.78 -21.23 -3.80
C PHE A 119 14.71 -20.22 -3.12
N TRP A 120 15.85 -19.96 -3.73
CA TRP A 120 16.89 -19.14 -3.12
C TRP A 120 16.69 -17.65 -3.42
N LEU A 121 16.81 -16.83 -2.38
CA LEU A 121 16.93 -15.39 -2.54
C LEU A 121 18.40 -15.03 -2.82
N PRO A 122 18.66 -14.08 -3.74
CA PRO A 122 20.00 -13.63 -4.02
C PRO A 122 20.58 -12.85 -2.84
N GLU A 123 21.91 -12.82 -2.71
CA GLU A 123 22.59 -12.13 -1.60
C GLU A 123 22.27 -10.63 -1.52
N TYR A 124 21.97 -10.00 -2.66
CA TYR A 124 21.61 -8.58 -2.75
C TYR A 124 20.16 -8.27 -2.33
N ALA A 125 19.31 -9.27 -2.05
CA ALA A 125 17.96 -9.09 -1.50
C ALA A 125 18.01 -8.76 0.00
N CYS A 126 18.75 -7.70 0.35
CA CYS A 126 19.01 -7.28 1.73
C CYS A 126 17.92 -6.38 2.32
N CYS A 127 17.07 -5.79 1.49
CA CYS A 127 16.01 -4.87 1.88
C CYS A 127 14.65 -5.44 1.46
N GLU A 128 13.77 -5.66 2.42
CA GLU A 128 12.52 -6.41 2.20
C GLU A 128 11.60 -5.72 1.19
N GLY A 129 11.60 -4.39 1.18
CA GLY A 129 10.81 -3.55 0.26
C GLY A 129 11.15 -3.77 -1.22
N PHE A 130 12.32 -4.32 -1.54
CA PHE A 130 12.76 -4.56 -2.93
C PHE A 130 12.74 -6.04 -3.33
N MET A 131 11.97 -6.88 -2.63
CA MET A 131 11.93 -8.33 -2.89
C MET A 131 10.81 -8.77 -3.83
N THR A 132 9.97 -7.86 -4.33
CA THR A 132 8.80 -8.18 -5.15
C THR A 132 9.15 -9.03 -6.38
N PHE A 133 10.24 -8.68 -7.08
CA PHE A 133 10.70 -9.39 -8.28
C PHE A 133 11.74 -10.49 -7.99
N THR A 134 11.78 -10.99 -6.76
CA THR A 134 12.55 -12.18 -6.38
C THR A 134 11.62 -13.39 -6.19
N ALA A 135 12.16 -14.55 -5.80
CA ALA A 135 11.34 -15.69 -5.44
C ALA A 135 10.30 -15.39 -4.34
N ALA A 136 10.53 -14.39 -3.48
CA ALA A 136 9.60 -14.03 -2.41
C ALA A 136 8.25 -13.55 -2.94
N GLY A 137 8.25 -12.65 -3.94
CA GLY A 137 7.01 -12.21 -4.59
C GLY A 137 6.59 -13.10 -5.76
N LEU A 138 7.52 -13.52 -6.61
CA LEU A 138 7.21 -14.19 -7.86
C LEU A 138 6.64 -15.60 -7.66
N LEU A 139 7.11 -16.38 -6.68
CA LEU A 139 6.64 -17.74 -6.45
C LEU A 139 5.14 -17.78 -6.07
N PRO A 140 4.67 -17.12 -4.99
CA PRO A 140 3.26 -17.17 -4.62
C PRO A 140 2.36 -16.59 -5.71
N LEU A 141 2.78 -15.51 -6.39
CA LEU A 141 2.00 -14.93 -7.48
C LEU A 141 1.92 -15.88 -8.69
N SER A 142 3.00 -16.58 -9.03
CA SER A 142 3.01 -17.58 -10.11
C SER A 142 2.10 -18.76 -9.82
N LEU A 143 2.02 -19.18 -8.54
CA LEU A 143 1.12 -20.25 -8.13
C LEU A 143 -0.35 -19.85 -8.28
N VAL A 144 -0.71 -18.58 -8.06
CA VAL A 144 -2.11 -18.11 -8.10
C VAL A 144 -2.54 -17.70 -9.51
N PHE A 145 -1.71 -16.94 -10.21
CA PHE A 145 -2.06 -16.30 -11.49
C PHE A 145 -1.45 -17.00 -12.71
N GLY A 146 -0.46 -17.88 -12.50
CA GLY A 146 0.27 -18.55 -13.57
C GLY A 146 1.40 -17.69 -14.14
N TRP A 147 2.44 -18.39 -14.61
CA TRP A 147 3.70 -17.77 -15.04
C TRP A 147 3.53 -16.73 -16.15
N ARG A 148 2.65 -16.96 -17.14
CA ARG A 148 2.44 -16.00 -18.25
C ARG A 148 1.92 -14.64 -17.78
N ILE A 149 1.16 -14.58 -16.68
CA ILE A 149 0.73 -13.30 -16.10
C ILE A 149 1.92 -12.62 -15.42
N ILE A 150 2.77 -13.40 -14.73
CA ILE A 150 3.98 -12.90 -14.08
C ILE A 150 5.00 -12.38 -15.08
N GLU A 151 5.17 -13.04 -16.22
CA GLU A 151 6.03 -12.53 -17.31
C GLU A 151 5.59 -11.15 -17.79
N LYS A 152 4.28 -10.90 -17.91
CA LYS A 152 3.76 -9.57 -18.25
C LYS A 152 4.05 -8.55 -17.17
N MET A 153 3.93 -8.94 -15.91
CA MET A 153 4.27 -8.07 -14.77
C MET A 153 5.75 -7.72 -14.77
N MET A 154 6.64 -8.70 -14.94
CA MET A 154 8.08 -8.45 -15.05
C MET A 154 8.43 -7.60 -16.27
N ALA A 155 7.75 -7.80 -17.42
CA ALA A 155 7.95 -6.95 -18.59
C ALA A 155 7.54 -5.49 -18.32
N GLY A 156 6.49 -5.27 -17.54
CA GLY A 156 6.08 -3.94 -17.09
C GLY A 156 7.12 -3.28 -16.18
N ALA A 157 7.62 -4.03 -15.20
CA ALA A 157 8.69 -3.56 -14.31
C ALA A 157 9.94 -3.19 -15.11
N HIS A 158 10.39 -4.08 -15.98
CA HIS A 158 11.53 -3.86 -16.85
C HIS A 158 11.36 -2.62 -17.76
N ALA A 159 10.16 -2.35 -18.25
CA ALA A 159 9.89 -1.14 -19.02
C ALA A 159 10.09 0.14 -18.19
N MET A 160 9.70 0.13 -16.91
CA MET A 160 9.96 1.24 -15.99
C MET A 160 11.44 1.34 -15.61
N ASP A 161 12.13 0.21 -15.41
CA ASP A 161 13.58 0.18 -15.18
C ASP A 161 14.34 0.83 -16.34
N ARG A 162 13.99 0.48 -17.58
CA ARG A 162 14.55 1.10 -18.78
C ARG A 162 14.26 2.59 -18.85
N HIS A 163 13.02 3.00 -18.56
CA HIS A 163 12.67 4.42 -18.46
C HIS A 163 13.56 5.15 -17.45
N PHE A 164 13.76 4.56 -16.27
CA PHE A 164 14.58 5.15 -15.22
C PHE A 164 16.05 5.30 -15.63
N ILE A 165 16.61 4.33 -16.36
CA ILE A 165 18.03 4.35 -16.77
C ILE A 165 18.26 5.22 -18.01
N GLU A 166 17.36 5.16 -19.00
CA GLU A 166 17.58 5.71 -20.33
C GLU A 166 17.09 7.16 -20.50
N THR A 167 16.19 7.64 -19.62
CA THR A 167 15.63 8.99 -19.75
C THR A 167 16.40 10.05 -19.00
N THR A 168 16.45 11.25 -19.57
CA THR A 168 17.06 12.42 -18.92
C THR A 168 16.30 12.79 -17.64
N PRO A 169 16.95 13.33 -16.59
CA PRO A 169 16.27 13.64 -15.32
C PRO A 169 14.99 14.47 -15.44
N ARG A 170 14.92 15.42 -16.38
CA ARG A 170 13.72 16.25 -16.61
C ARG A 170 12.50 15.50 -17.15
N HIS A 171 12.68 14.29 -17.67
CA HIS A 171 11.62 13.43 -18.20
C HIS A 171 11.54 12.09 -17.47
N ASN A 172 12.30 11.95 -16.38
CA ASN A 172 12.42 10.71 -15.63
C ASN A 172 11.36 10.71 -14.52
N LEU A 173 10.37 9.81 -14.63
CA LEU A 173 9.18 9.85 -13.80
C LEU A 173 9.50 9.56 -12.32
N PRO A 174 10.24 8.48 -11.98
CA PRO A 174 10.72 8.28 -10.61
C PRO A 174 11.46 9.48 -10.02
N MET A 175 12.34 10.12 -10.80
CA MET A 175 13.10 11.28 -10.31
C MET A 175 12.21 12.50 -10.05
N LEU A 176 11.30 12.82 -10.97
CA LEU A 176 10.38 13.95 -10.80
C LEU A 176 9.50 13.76 -9.57
N LEU A 177 8.93 12.57 -9.37
CA LEU A 177 8.09 12.27 -8.22
C LEU A 177 8.86 12.35 -6.90
N ALA A 178 10.08 11.78 -6.85
CA ALA A 178 10.91 11.87 -5.66
C ALA A 178 11.31 13.32 -5.34
N MET A 179 11.67 14.12 -6.36
CA MET A 179 11.97 15.54 -6.18
C MET A 179 10.75 16.33 -5.69
N THR A 180 9.55 16.00 -6.15
CA THR A 180 8.29 16.59 -5.66
C THR A 180 8.06 16.26 -4.19
N ASP A 181 8.33 15.02 -3.76
CA ASP A 181 8.21 14.63 -2.35
C ASP A 181 9.19 15.41 -1.47
N VAL A 182 10.47 15.41 -1.83
CA VAL A 182 11.51 16.15 -1.09
C VAL A 182 11.17 17.64 -1.04
N TRP A 183 10.66 18.21 -2.14
CA TRP A 183 10.25 19.60 -2.16
C TRP A 183 9.09 19.88 -1.20
N ASN A 184 8.09 19.01 -1.16
CA ASN A 184 6.96 19.15 -0.24
C ASN A 184 7.40 19.00 1.23
N ASP A 185 8.32 18.08 1.52
CA ASP A 185 8.91 17.93 2.85
C ASP A 185 9.66 19.22 3.27
N ILE A 186 10.43 19.84 2.36
CA ILE A 186 11.10 21.14 2.60
C ILE A 186 10.08 22.26 2.87
N LEU A 187 8.90 22.22 2.23
CA LEU A 187 7.80 23.14 2.51
C LEU A 187 7.07 22.85 3.83
N GLY A 188 7.51 21.85 4.60
CA GLY A 188 6.97 21.51 5.91
C GLY A 188 5.86 20.46 5.88
N SER A 189 5.67 19.77 4.75
CA SER A 189 4.82 18.56 4.73
C SER A 189 5.50 17.47 5.55
N SER A 190 4.73 16.68 6.29
CA SER A 190 5.24 15.54 7.07
C SER A 190 4.62 14.24 6.57
N GLY A 191 4.67 14.07 5.25
CA GLY A 191 4.15 12.90 4.55
C GLY A 191 3.21 13.27 3.43
N ARG A 192 2.72 12.24 2.72
CA ARG A 192 1.73 12.37 1.66
C ARG A 192 0.60 11.37 1.81
N VAL A 193 -0.57 11.74 1.30
CA VAL A 193 -1.74 10.87 1.23
C VAL A 193 -1.80 10.24 -0.16
N ILE A 194 -1.97 8.93 -0.25
CA ILE A 194 -2.23 8.25 -1.53
C ILE A 194 -3.68 7.78 -1.53
N SER A 195 -4.48 8.27 -2.49
CA SER A 195 -5.91 7.94 -2.62
C SER A 195 -6.19 7.22 -3.95
N PRO A 196 -6.45 5.90 -3.91
CA PRO A 196 -6.82 5.13 -5.08
C PRO A 196 -8.32 5.27 -5.43
N PHE A 197 -8.58 5.64 -6.68
CA PHE A 197 -9.94 5.67 -7.26
C PHE A 197 -10.31 4.37 -7.98
N THR A 198 -9.38 3.42 -8.01
CA THR A 198 -9.55 2.10 -8.63
C THR A 198 -9.41 1.04 -7.56
N GLU A 199 -10.46 0.25 -7.34
CA GLU A 199 -10.54 -0.76 -6.27
C GLU A 199 -9.32 -1.70 -6.20
N ALA A 200 -8.83 -2.20 -7.33
CA ALA A 200 -7.67 -3.10 -7.40
C ALA A 200 -6.35 -2.44 -6.94
N LEU A 201 -6.35 -1.12 -6.77
CA LEU A 201 -5.22 -0.33 -6.26
C LEU A 201 -5.43 0.09 -4.79
N SER A 202 -6.43 -0.43 -4.09
CA SER A 202 -6.71 -0.15 -2.67
C SER A 202 -5.46 -0.31 -1.78
N ASP A 203 -4.74 -1.42 -1.96
CA ASP A 203 -3.51 -1.74 -1.22
C ASP A 203 -2.26 -1.04 -1.76
N TYR A 204 -2.36 -0.22 -2.82
CA TYR A 204 -1.18 0.43 -3.41
C TYR A 204 -0.47 1.33 -2.41
N SER A 205 -1.22 2.09 -1.61
CA SER A 205 -0.60 2.97 -0.61
C SER A 205 0.16 2.18 0.47
N HIS A 206 -0.32 0.99 0.85
CA HIS A 206 0.36 0.12 1.81
C HIS A 206 1.69 -0.37 1.27
N PHE A 207 1.69 -0.80 0.01
CA PHE A 207 2.91 -1.18 -0.68
C PHE A 207 3.93 -0.04 -0.70
N VAL A 208 3.52 1.14 -1.14
CA VAL A 208 4.41 2.31 -1.22
C VAL A 208 4.91 2.72 0.16
N ALA A 209 4.05 2.70 1.19
CA ALA A 209 4.42 3.00 2.56
C ALA A 209 5.53 2.07 3.06
N ALA A 210 5.40 0.76 2.82
CA ALA A 210 6.40 -0.22 3.22
C ALA A 210 7.74 0.00 2.50
N VAL A 211 7.72 0.17 1.18
CA VAL A 211 8.93 0.39 0.38
C VAL A 211 9.67 1.65 0.82
N GLU A 212 8.97 2.77 0.98
CA GLU A 212 9.61 4.05 1.32
C GLU A 212 10.10 4.11 2.77
N ALA A 213 9.32 3.59 3.72
CA ALA A 213 9.73 3.53 5.11
C ALA A 213 11.00 2.69 5.28
N GLN A 214 11.09 1.55 4.59
CA GLN A 214 12.26 0.68 4.67
C GLN A 214 13.47 1.23 3.90
N ALA A 215 13.23 1.91 2.78
CA ALA A 215 14.30 2.50 1.98
C ALA A 215 14.91 3.72 2.70
N TYR A 216 14.12 4.68 3.15
CA TYR A 216 14.69 5.96 3.63
C TYR A 216 14.05 6.55 4.89
N GLY A 217 13.19 5.80 5.58
CA GLY A 217 12.64 6.17 6.90
C GLY A 217 13.66 6.06 8.05
N ARG A 218 14.84 6.67 7.91
CA ARG A 218 15.96 6.55 8.86
C ARG A 218 16.39 7.93 9.39
N GLY A 219 16.90 7.92 10.62
CA GLY A 219 17.42 9.12 11.31
C GLY A 219 18.92 9.37 11.14
N TYR A 220 19.59 8.67 10.23
CA TYR A 220 21.04 8.78 10.00
C TYR A 220 21.33 8.75 8.49
N ASP A 221 22.32 9.52 8.07
CA ASP A 221 22.81 9.50 6.69
C ASP A 221 23.81 8.35 6.45
N VAL A 222 24.32 8.23 5.22
CA VAL A 222 25.32 7.21 4.83
C VAL A 222 26.64 7.30 5.61
N ASP A 223 26.95 8.46 6.20
CA ASP A 223 28.17 8.68 6.99
C ASP A 223 27.93 8.44 8.50
N GLY A 224 26.71 8.04 8.88
CA GLY A 224 26.31 7.79 10.26
C GLY A 224 25.96 9.05 11.05
N VAL A 225 25.85 10.21 10.38
CA VAL A 225 25.49 11.48 11.01
C VAL A 225 23.98 11.53 11.22
N THR A 226 23.56 11.87 12.44
CA THR A 226 22.14 12.02 12.76
C THR A 226 21.49 13.13 11.94
N ILE A 227 20.41 12.79 11.25
CA ILE A 227 19.56 13.72 10.53
C ILE A 227 18.53 14.26 11.52
N ARG A 228 18.58 15.57 11.79
CA ARG A 228 17.65 16.22 12.73
C ARG A 228 16.21 16.17 12.21
N ASN A 229 15.23 16.07 13.10
CA ASN A 229 13.80 15.92 12.77
C ASN A 229 13.24 17.00 11.83
N ASP A 230 13.76 18.24 11.86
CA ASP A 230 13.35 19.32 10.97
C ASP A 230 13.90 19.20 9.53
N LYS A 231 14.83 18.26 9.33
CA LYS A 231 15.50 17.97 8.05
C LYS A 231 15.49 16.48 7.71
N ALA A 232 14.68 15.70 8.43
CA ALA A 232 14.57 14.27 8.19
C ALA A 232 13.60 14.03 7.03
N PRO A 233 13.85 13.01 6.19
CA PRO A 233 12.84 12.56 5.25
C PRO A 233 11.57 12.21 6.01
N SER A 234 10.41 12.60 5.48
CA SER A 234 9.18 12.15 6.12
C SER A 234 9.01 10.64 5.98
N ALA A 235 9.21 10.08 4.78
CA ALA A 235 8.89 8.70 4.41
C ALA A 235 7.48 8.23 4.83
N THR A 236 6.59 9.17 5.19
CA THR A 236 5.27 8.89 5.74
C THR A 236 4.28 8.87 4.60
N VAL A 237 3.68 7.71 4.38
CA VAL A 237 2.58 7.52 3.45
C VAL A 237 1.33 7.22 4.26
N ILE A 238 0.30 8.05 4.07
CA ILE A 238 -1.00 7.90 4.70
C ILE A 238 -1.94 7.23 3.68
N HIS A 239 -2.60 6.16 4.09
CA HIS A 239 -3.68 5.57 3.30
C HIS A 239 -4.85 6.55 3.24
N GLY A 240 -5.17 7.03 2.04
CA GLY A 240 -6.21 8.03 1.80
C GLY A 240 -7.62 7.46 1.65
N GLY A 241 -7.83 6.17 1.96
CA GLY A 241 -9.10 5.50 1.77
C GLY A 241 -9.54 5.45 0.31
N HIS A 242 -10.77 4.99 0.08
CA HIS A 242 -11.37 5.04 -1.25
C HIS A 242 -12.04 6.39 -1.51
N CYS A 243 -11.79 6.94 -2.70
CA CYS A 243 -12.58 8.00 -3.32
C CYS A 243 -13.12 9.10 -2.37
N GLY A 244 -12.24 9.75 -1.61
CA GLY A 244 -12.60 10.93 -0.82
C GLY A 244 -12.98 10.70 0.65
N GLU A 245 -12.72 9.52 1.21
CA GLU A 245 -12.90 9.25 2.65
C GLU A 245 -12.22 10.27 3.57
N TYR A 246 -11.08 10.81 3.15
CA TYR A 246 -10.27 11.74 3.93
C TYR A 246 -10.46 13.21 3.50
N ASP A 247 -11.43 13.51 2.64
CA ASP A 247 -11.65 14.83 2.04
C ASP A 247 -11.74 15.95 3.05
N ARG A 248 -12.39 15.72 4.19
CA ARG A 248 -12.47 16.74 5.25
C ARG A 248 -11.09 17.14 5.76
N MET A 249 -10.22 16.16 6.00
CA MET A 249 -8.84 16.42 6.41
C MET A 249 -8.07 17.09 5.27
N LEU A 250 -8.25 16.61 4.05
CA LEU A 250 -7.51 17.09 2.88
C LEU A 250 -7.89 18.52 2.49
N TYR A 251 -9.17 18.88 2.49
CA TYR A 251 -9.67 20.18 2.02
C TYR A 251 -9.71 21.26 3.10
N GLN A 252 -10.03 20.87 4.33
CA GLN A 252 -10.31 21.81 5.44
C GLN A 252 -9.34 21.65 6.61
N GLY A 253 -8.44 20.66 6.58
CA GLY A 253 -7.46 20.47 7.64
C GLY A 253 -6.46 21.62 7.70
N GLY A 254 -6.12 22.07 8.91
CA GLY A 254 -5.17 23.17 9.12
C GLY A 254 -3.71 22.84 8.77
N ARG A 255 -3.40 21.58 8.46
CA ARG A 255 -2.12 21.15 7.88
C ARG A 255 -2.33 20.81 6.41
N THR A 256 -1.44 21.29 5.56
CA THR A 256 -1.39 20.90 4.15
C THR A 256 -0.68 19.56 4.03
N LEU A 257 -1.35 18.58 3.43
CA LEU A 257 -0.77 17.30 3.07
C LEU A 257 -0.82 17.16 1.54
N PRO A 258 0.31 16.92 0.86
CA PRO A 258 0.32 16.53 -0.54
C PRO A 258 -0.51 15.28 -0.77
N VAL A 259 -1.24 15.26 -1.88
CA VAL A 259 -2.11 14.14 -2.24
C VAL A 259 -1.68 13.53 -3.57
N GLU A 260 -1.49 12.23 -3.60
CA GLU A 260 -1.33 11.46 -4.83
C GLU A 260 -2.65 10.75 -5.13
N LEU A 261 -3.29 11.16 -6.22
CA LEU A 261 -4.50 10.53 -6.72
C LEU A 261 -4.10 9.53 -7.79
N ILE A 262 -4.58 8.29 -7.71
CA ILE A 262 -4.31 7.25 -8.72
C ILE A 262 -5.60 6.60 -9.25
N ILE A 263 -5.71 6.49 -10.58
CA ILE A 263 -6.86 5.87 -11.26
C ILE A 263 -6.45 5.11 -12.53
N ALA A 264 -7.18 4.04 -12.86
CA ALA A 264 -7.14 3.40 -14.17
C ALA A 264 -8.22 3.98 -15.09
N MET A 265 -7.83 4.40 -16.29
CA MET A 265 -8.75 4.99 -17.27
C MET A 265 -9.71 3.97 -17.89
N ASP A 266 -9.28 2.72 -18.01
CA ASP A 266 -10.13 1.60 -18.39
C ASP A 266 -10.65 0.87 -17.14
N PRO A 267 -11.91 0.40 -17.14
CA PRO A 267 -12.45 -0.41 -16.05
C PRO A 267 -11.68 -1.73 -15.94
N GLN A 268 -11.45 -2.18 -14.70
CA GLN A 268 -10.67 -3.40 -14.41
C GLN A 268 -11.23 -4.64 -15.08
N THR A 269 -12.56 -4.80 -15.04
CA THR A 269 -13.26 -5.88 -15.74
C THR A 269 -14.06 -5.27 -16.86
N ARG A 270 -14.05 -5.91 -18.04
CA ARG A 270 -14.94 -5.52 -19.12
C ARG A 270 -16.38 -5.81 -18.68
N PRO A 271 -17.23 -4.78 -18.53
CA PRO A 271 -18.60 -5.01 -18.14
C PRO A 271 -19.30 -5.86 -19.21
N TRP A 272 -20.11 -6.81 -18.77
CA TRP A 272 -20.86 -7.72 -19.65
C TRP A 272 -22.31 -7.85 -19.17
N GLY A 273 -23.17 -8.35 -20.05
CA GLY A 273 -24.59 -8.51 -19.75
C GLY A 273 -25.38 -7.20 -19.76
N PRO A 274 -26.62 -7.21 -19.24
CA PRO A 274 -27.57 -6.11 -19.39
C PRO A 274 -27.18 -4.82 -18.65
N MET A 275 -26.24 -4.89 -17.70
CA MET A 275 -25.77 -3.73 -16.93
C MET A 275 -24.48 -3.09 -17.49
N ALA A 276 -23.94 -3.60 -18.60
CA ALA A 276 -22.63 -3.19 -19.09
C ALA A 276 -22.51 -1.66 -19.30
N GLU A 277 -23.52 -1.04 -19.91
CA GLU A 277 -23.55 0.42 -20.13
C GLU A 277 -23.59 1.22 -18.83
N LEU A 278 -24.37 0.76 -17.84
CA LEU A 278 -24.48 1.43 -16.53
C LEU A 278 -23.16 1.37 -15.75
N LEU A 279 -22.47 0.23 -15.80
CA LEU A 279 -21.16 0.06 -15.16
C LEU A 279 -20.08 0.93 -15.83
N LEU A 280 -20.13 1.09 -17.15
CA LEU A 280 -19.24 2.01 -17.87
C LEU A 280 -19.52 3.47 -17.49
N ALA A 281 -20.79 3.86 -17.42
CA ALA A 281 -21.17 5.21 -16.98
C ALA A 281 -20.70 5.48 -15.54
N ASN A 282 -20.81 4.50 -14.65
CA ASN A 282 -20.31 4.61 -13.27
C ASN A 282 -18.78 4.79 -13.22
N HIS A 283 -18.03 4.13 -14.11
CA HIS A 283 -16.58 4.34 -14.23
C HIS A 283 -16.24 5.75 -14.73
N ASP A 284 -17.01 6.27 -15.69
CA ASP A 284 -16.85 7.64 -16.18
C ASP A 284 -17.12 8.67 -15.05
N GLU A 285 -18.11 8.43 -14.18
CA GLU A 285 -18.37 9.25 -12.98
C GLU A 285 -17.19 9.22 -11.99
N ALA A 286 -16.55 8.05 -11.80
CA ALA A 286 -15.35 7.93 -10.96
C ALA A 286 -14.17 8.74 -11.52
N ILE A 287 -13.99 8.77 -12.85
CA ILE A 287 -12.99 9.60 -13.51
C ILE A 287 -13.31 11.09 -13.33
N CYS A 288 -14.56 11.50 -13.48
CA CYS A 288 -14.97 12.87 -13.22
C CYS A 288 -14.71 13.29 -11.78
N SER A 289 -15.03 12.42 -10.81
CA SER A 289 -14.74 12.64 -9.39
C SER A 289 -13.24 12.80 -9.14
N PHE A 290 -12.40 11.96 -9.74
CA PHE A 290 -10.94 12.02 -9.64
C PHE A 290 -10.38 13.40 -10.04
N PHE A 291 -10.81 13.94 -11.19
CA PHE A 291 -10.37 15.28 -11.62
C PHE A 291 -10.96 16.39 -10.76
N ALA A 292 -12.21 16.24 -10.31
CA ALA A 292 -12.83 17.21 -9.42
C ALA A 292 -12.07 17.33 -8.08
N HIS A 293 -11.60 16.22 -7.51
CA HIS A 293 -10.77 16.23 -6.29
C HIS A 293 -9.48 17.02 -6.50
N ALA A 294 -8.79 16.79 -7.63
CA ALA A 294 -7.59 17.54 -7.97
C ALA A 294 -7.85 19.05 -8.08
N ASP A 295 -8.94 19.44 -8.75
CA ASP A 295 -9.32 20.85 -8.90
C ASP A 295 -9.67 21.50 -7.55
N VAL A 296 -10.40 20.80 -6.69
CA VAL A 296 -10.75 21.31 -5.35
C VAL A 296 -9.50 21.48 -4.48
N LEU A 297 -8.53 20.56 -4.55
CA LEU A 297 -7.24 20.71 -3.85
C LEU A 297 -6.48 21.94 -4.34
N ALA A 298 -6.43 22.16 -5.65
CA ALA A 298 -5.67 23.26 -6.25
C ALA A 298 -6.35 24.62 -6.06
N PHE A 299 -7.63 24.73 -6.39
CA PHE A 299 -8.35 26.01 -6.50
C PHE A 299 -9.28 26.30 -5.32
N GLY A 300 -9.51 25.32 -4.46
CA GLY A 300 -10.47 25.43 -3.38
C GLY A 300 -11.91 25.43 -3.90
N SER A 301 -12.82 25.83 -3.03
CA SER A 301 -14.22 26.06 -3.38
C SER A 301 -14.59 27.50 -3.06
N ALA A 302 -15.42 28.15 -3.86
CA ALA A 302 -15.93 29.46 -3.47
C ALA A 302 -16.95 29.31 -2.33
N PRO A 303 -16.97 30.20 -1.32
CA PRO A 303 -18.15 30.34 -0.48
C PRO A 303 -19.34 30.69 -1.38
N TYR A 304 -20.40 29.89 -1.33
CA TYR A 304 -21.61 30.19 -2.08
C TYR A 304 -22.32 31.37 -1.40
N GLN A 305 -22.25 32.56 -2.01
CA GLN A 305 -23.11 33.68 -1.63
C GLN A 305 -24.44 33.56 -2.36
N PRO A 306 -25.59 33.52 -1.67
CA PRO A 306 -26.88 33.58 -2.34
C PRO A 306 -26.97 34.88 -3.13
N SER A 307 -27.33 34.78 -4.40
CA SER A 307 -27.59 35.94 -5.26
C SER A 307 -28.72 36.77 -4.66
N GLY A 308 -28.39 37.86 -3.96
CA GLY A 308 -29.38 38.72 -3.32
C GLY A 308 -28.91 39.58 -2.14
N GLN A 309 -27.72 39.36 -1.58
CA GLN A 309 -27.12 40.30 -0.61
C GLN A 309 -25.82 40.88 -1.18
N GLU A 310 -25.95 41.96 -1.95
CA GLU A 310 -24.83 42.87 -2.18
C GLU A 310 -24.35 43.39 -0.82
N ASN A 311 -23.10 43.09 -0.46
CA ASN A 311 -22.45 43.74 0.67
C ASN A 311 -22.09 45.17 0.24
N PRO A 312 -22.72 46.23 0.80
CA PRO A 312 -22.50 47.61 0.33
C PRO A 312 -21.06 48.11 0.51
N ASN A 313 -20.21 47.36 1.23
CA ASN A 313 -18.84 47.72 1.54
C ASN A 313 -17.77 46.93 0.76
N ALA A 314 -18.15 46.01 -0.14
CA ALA A 314 -17.19 45.25 -0.95
C ALA A 314 -16.84 45.96 -2.28
N ALA A 315 -16.47 47.23 -2.21
CA ALA A 315 -15.93 47.98 -3.36
C ALA A 315 -14.40 48.06 -3.21
N GLY A 316 -13.68 47.01 -3.63
CA GLY A 316 -12.22 47.07 -3.65
C GLY A 316 -11.51 45.72 -3.68
N GLY A 317 -11.74 44.91 -4.71
CA GLY A 317 -10.96 43.70 -4.94
C GLY A 317 -11.35 43.05 -6.25
N GLY A 318 -10.49 43.14 -7.25
CA GLY A 318 -10.76 42.64 -8.60
C GLY A 318 -11.00 41.13 -8.61
N ALA A 319 -12.27 40.73 -8.75
CA ALA A 319 -12.61 39.35 -9.07
C ALA A 319 -12.18 39.05 -10.51
N MET A 320 -11.19 38.18 -10.65
CA MET A 320 -10.72 37.67 -11.93
C MET A 320 -11.84 36.82 -12.54
N ARG A 321 -12.53 37.36 -13.56
CA ARG A 321 -13.54 36.62 -14.33
C ARG A 321 -12.89 35.38 -14.95
N GLY A 322 -13.20 34.21 -14.41
CA GLY A 322 -12.95 32.94 -15.08
C GLY A 322 -13.63 32.96 -16.44
N ARG A 323 -12.84 33.03 -17.52
CA ARG A 323 -13.33 32.80 -18.87
C ARG A 323 -13.72 31.33 -18.94
N SER A 324 -15.03 31.04 -18.98
CA SER A 324 -15.49 29.78 -19.54
C SER A 324 -14.94 29.68 -20.95
N SER A 325 -13.99 28.77 -21.16
CA SER A 325 -13.52 28.45 -22.51
C SER A 325 -14.55 27.52 -23.13
N THR A 326 -15.56 28.11 -23.76
CA THR A 326 -16.34 27.38 -24.77
C THR A 326 -15.48 27.25 -26.01
N ALA A 327 -14.53 26.30 -25.98
CA ALA A 327 -13.82 25.86 -27.17
C ALA A 327 -14.75 24.98 -28.00
N ALA A 328 -15.71 25.59 -28.69
CA ALA A 328 -16.42 24.96 -29.80
C ALA A 328 -15.48 24.85 -31.00
N GLY A 329 -14.54 23.90 -30.94
CA GLY A 329 -13.69 23.54 -32.06
C GLY A 329 -14.49 22.70 -33.06
N ARG A 330 -14.77 23.26 -34.24
CA ARG A 330 -15.22 22.51 -35.43
C ARG A 330 -14.14 21.47 -35.77
N MET A 331 -14.36 20.20 -35.41
CA MET A 331 -13.62 19.09 -36.01
C MET A 331 -14.21 18.78 -37.39
N ARG A 332 -13.34 18.75 -38.40
CA ARG A 332 -13.67 18.23 -39.73
C ARG A 332 -13.68 16.72 -39.64
N ASP A 333 -14.73 16.13 -40.18
CA ASP A 333 -14.84 14.69 -40.38
C ASP A 333 -13.71 14.20 -41.30
N SER A 334 -12.93 13.24 -40.82
CA SER A 334 -12.18 12.33 -41.68
C SER A 334 -12.20 10.94 -41.04
N ASP A 335 -12.67 9.99 -41.84
CA ASP A 335 -13.03 8.61 -41.52
C ASP A 335 -11.98 7.82 -40.71
N GLY A 336 -12.45 7.12 -39.67
CA GLY A 336 -11.67 6.14 -38.92
C GLY A 336 -12.36 5.74 -37.62
N THR A 337 -13.01 4.58 -37.62
CA THR A 337 -13.83 4.01 -36.53
C THR A 337 -13.15 4.01 -35.15
N ALA A 338 -13.59 4.91 -34.26
CA ALA A 338 -13.50 4.80 -32.81
C ALA A 338 -14.82 5.30 -32.21
N GLY A 339 -15.61 4.40 -31.62
CA GLY A 339 -16.92 4.74 -31.05
C GLY A 339 -16.76 5.72 -29.89
N ALA A 340 -17.04 7.00 -30.13
CA ALA A 340 -17.07 8.02 -29.09
C ALA A 340 -18.21 7.70 -28.11
N ARG A 341 -17.87 7.41 -26.85
CA ARG A 341 -18.86 7.23 -25.78
C ARG A 341 -19.59 8.56 -25.58
N HIS A 342 -20.90 8.58 -25.81
CA HIS A 342 -21.72 9.77 -25.58
C HIS A 342 -22.01 9.91 -24.09
N PHE A 343 -21.45 10.95 -23.47
CA PHE A 343 -21.70 11.32 -22.08
C PHE A 343 -23.19 11.62 -21.91
N ARG A 344 -23.91 10.81 -21.15
CA ARG A 344 -25.28 11.14 -20.76
C ARG A 344 -25.15 12.21 -19.68
N GLN A 345 -25.31 13.48 -20.05
CA GLN A 345 -25.54 14.51 -19.04
C GLN A 345 -26.73 14.07 -18.20
N SER A 346 -26.51 13.89 -16.90
CA SER A 346 -27.58 13.78 -15.93
C SER A 346 -28.51 14.98 -16.13
N SER A 347 -29.70 14.74 -16.65
CA SER A 347 -30.73 15.76 -16.84
C SER A 347 -31.48 16.07 -15.53
N ALA A 348 -30.96 15.60 -14.39
CA ALA A 348 -31.51 15.96 -13.10
C ALA A 348 -31.08 17.40 -12.81
N ALA A 349 -31.90 18.35 -13.27
CA ALA A 349 -31.93 19.67 -12.67
C ALA A 349 -32.08 19.48 -11.16
N PRO A 350 -31.31 20.20 -10.32
CA PRO A 350 -31.46 20.11 -8.87
C PRO A 350 -32.94 20.33 -8.54
N SER A 351 -33.55 19.39 -7.82
CA SER A 351 -34.95 19.53 -7.41
C SER A 351 -35.11 20.84 -6.64
N PRO A 352 -36.11 21.68 -6.97
CA PRO A 352 -36.26 23.03 -6.42
C PRO A 352 -36.55 23.06 -4.90
N ASP A 353 -36.77 21.90 -4.27
CA ASP A 353 -37.21 21.77 -2.88
C ASP A 353 -36.09 21.46 -1.88
N PHE A 354 -34.81 21.41 -2.30
CA PHE A 354 -33.72 21.45 -1.33
C PHE A 354 -33.50 22.92 -0.92
N PRO A 355 -33.64 23.26 0.38
CA PRO A 355 -33.34 24.61 0.82
C PRO A 355 -31.88 24.91 0.47
N PHE A 356 -31.67 25.98 -0.30
CA PHE A 356 -30.34 26.48 -0.68
C PHE A 356 -29.48 26.58 0.59
N VAL A 357 -28.61 25.59 0.80
CA VAL A 357 -27.83 25.47 2.03
C VAL A 357 -26.78 26.58 1.99
N TYR A 358 -26.90 27.55 2.90
CA TYR A 358 -25.82 28.47 3.21
C TYR A 358 -24.58 27.62 3.57
N ARG A 359 -23.50 27.76 2.80
CA ARG A 359 -22.23 27.08 3.09
C ARG A 359 -21.42 28.02 3.99
N PRO A 360 -21.34 27.79 5.31
CA PRO A 360 -20.51 28.60 6.20
C PRO A 360 -19.05 28.57 5.75
N GLU A 361 -18.26 29.58 6.13
CA GLU A 361 -16.82 29.63 5.82
C GLU A 361 -16.06 28.37 6.29
N SER A 362 -16.54 27.71 7.36
CA SER A 362 -16.02 26.43 7.84
C SER A 362 -16.14 25.28 6.85
N ASP A 363 -17.01 25.39 5.85
CA ASP A 363 -17.30 24.35 4.88
C ASP A 363 -16.60 24.60 3.53
N VAL A 364 -15.79 25.66 3.46
CA VAL A 364 -15.04 26.07 2.28
C VAL A 364 -13.68 25.35 2.23
N ALA A 365 -13.38 24.71 1.09
CA ALA A 365 -12.03 24.27 0.80
C ALA A 365 -11.15 25.48 0.43
N GLU A 366 -10.04 25.66 1.12
CA GLU A 366 -9.16 26.83 0.94
C GLU A 366 -8.38 26.81 -0.39
N GLY A 367 -8.14 25.62 -0.95
CA GLY A 367 -7.28 25.43 -2.11
C GLY A 367 -5.79 25.56 -1.78
N ASN A 368 -4.95 25.71 -2.81
CA ASN A 368 -3.49 25.74 -2.70
C ASN A 368 -2.89 24.52 -1.98
N ARG A 369 -3.46 23.34 -2.24
CA ARG A 369 -3.03 22.06 -1.69
C ARG A 369 -2.41 21.23 -2.81
N PRO A 370 -1.13 20.82 -2.69
CA PRO A 370 -0.42 20.17 -3.78
C PRO A 370 -1.00 18.77 -4.05
N SER A 371 -1.15 18.44 -5.33
CA SER A 371 -1.55 17.10 -5.75
C SER A 371 -0.76 16.59 -6.94
N THR A 372 -0.56 15.28 -7.00
CA THR A 372 -0.01 14.54 -8.14
C THR A 372 -1.07 13.60 -8.66
N LEU A 373 -1.31 13.61 -9.98
CA LEU A 373 -2.31 12.76 -10.62
C LEU A 373 -1.59 11.66 -11.40
N LEU A 374 -1.79 10.40 -11.01
CA LEU A 374 -1.28 9.23 -11.71
C LEU A 374 -2.42 8.54 -12.46
N LEU A 375 -2.39 8.64 -13.78
CA LEU A 375 -3.38 8.03 -14.66
C LEU A 375 -2.76 6.83 -15.36
N CYS A 376 -3.28 5.66 -15.05
CA CYS A 376 -2.90 4.41 -15.69
C CYS A 376 -3.87 4.09 -16.83
N GLY A 377 -3.40 3.44 -17.89
CA GLY A 377 -4.28 2.98 -18.98
C GLY A 377 -5.27 1.91 -18.50
N ARG A 378 -4.78 0.68 -18.34
CA ARG A 378 -5.51 -0.45 -17.75
C ARG A 378 -4.88 -0.84 -16.44
N CYS A 379 -5.67 -1.31 -15.48
CA CYS A 379 -5.15 -1.97 -14.29
C CYS A 379 -4.89 -3.45 -14.59
N ASP A 380 -3.82 -3.75 -15.33
CA ASP A 380 -3.40 -5.11 -15.67
C ASP A 380 -2.02 -5.48 -15.08
N ALA A 381 -1.56 -6.71 -15.33
CA ALA A 381 -0.29 -7.19 -14.81
C ALA A 381 0.90 -6.34 -15.24
N LEU A 382 0.91 -5.85 -16.49
CA LEU A 382 1.99 -5.00 -16.99
C LEU A 382 2.02 -3.67 -16.24
N THR A 383 0.86 -3.02 -16.08
CA THR A 383 0.77 -1.77 -15.30
C THR A 383 1.10 -1.99 -13.83
N CYS A 384 0.68 -3.12 -13.23
CA CYS A 384 1.08 -3.48 -11.87
C CYS A 384 2.61 -3.53 -11.74
N GLY A 385 3.30 -4.17 -12.68
CA GLY A 385 4.76 -4.20 -12.72
C GLY A 385 5.39 -2.82 -12.85
N GLN A 386 4.84 -1.95 -13.71
CA GLN A 386 5.29 -0.57 -13.85
C GLN A 386 5.14 0.24 -12.56
N LEU A 387 4.02 0.08 -11.84
CA LEU A 387 3.75 0.79 -10.59
C LEU A 387 4.64 0.31 -9.44
N VAL A 388 4.90 -1.00 -9.36
CA VAL A 388 5.84 -1.55 -8.37
C VAL A 388 7.24 -0.97 -8.60
N ALA A 389 7.77 -1.07 -9.83
CA ALA A 389 9.08 -0.53 -10.18
C ALA A 389 9.15 0.99 -10.03
N LEU A 390 8.05 1.72 -10.33
CA LEU A 390 7.96 3.16 -10.13
C LEU A 390 8.18 3.53 -8.66
N ALA A 391 7.49 2.85 -7.74
CA ALA A 391 7.63 3.10 -6.31
C ALA A 391 9.04 2.73 -5.80
N GLU A 392 9.60 1.59 -6.25
CA GLU A 392 10.95 1.16 -5.91
C GLU A 392 12.00 2.21 -6.36
N HIS A 393 11.97 2.64 -7.63
CA HIS A 393 12.91 3.66 -8.13
C HIS A 393 12.70 5.02 -7.46
N ARG A 394 11.45 5.43 -7.22
CA ARG A 394 11.14 6.69 -6.52
C ARG A 394 11.75 6.68 -5.11
N ALA A 395 11.61 5.57 -4.38
CA ALA A 395 12.18 5.41 -3.04
C ALA A 395 13.71 5.48 -3.05
N VAL A 396 14.36 4.83 -4.02
CA VAL A 396 15.83 4.89 -4.19
C VAL A 396 16.29 6.32 -4.49
N VAL A 397 15.59 7.05 -5.36
CA VAL A 397 15.94 8.44 -5.66
C VAL A 397 15.73 9.33 -4.42
N ALA A 398 14.62 9.17 -3.71
CA ALA A 398 14.35 9.92 -2.49
C ALA A 398 15.43 9.68 -1.43
N ALA A 399 15.80 8.41 -1.20
CA ALA A 399 16.91 8.04 -0.32
C ALA A 399 18.20 8.76 -0.71
N LYS A 400 18.52 8.77 -2.02
CA LYS A 400 19.74 9.41 -2.51
C LYS A 400 19.73 10.93 -2.33
N LEU A 401 18.58 11.58 -2.52
CA LEU A 401 18.40 13.02 -2.28
C LEU A 401 18.58 13.38 -0.80
N TRP A 402 18.16 12.49 0.11
CA TRP A 402 18.35 12.65 1.55
C TRP A 402 19.69 12.14 2.08
N ASN A 403 20.58 11.65 1.21
CA ASN A 403 21.87 11.04 1.57
C ASN A 403 21.72 9.84 2.52
N VAL A 404 20.68 9.02 2.34
CA VAL A 404 20.42 7.78 3.10
C VAL A 404 20.75 6.57 2.22
N ASP A 405 21.21 5.47 2.81
CA ASP A 405 21.38 4.19 2.11
C ASP A 405 20.03 3.43 2.02
N PRO A 406 19.43 3.29 0.81
CA PRO A 406 18.17 2.58 0.63
C PRO A 406 18.23 1.07 0.84
N PHE A 407 19.43 0.49 0.91
CA PHE A 407 19.65 -0.96 0.98
C PHE A 407 20.23 -1.42 2.32
N ALA A 408 20.46 -0.48 3.25
CA ALA A 408 20.89 -0.82 4.59
C ALA A 408 19.86 -1.76 5.26
N GLY A 409 20.34 -2.84 5.87
CA GLY A 409 19.49 -3.76 6.64
C GLY A 409 18.93 -3.09 7.91
N SER A 410 17.89 -3.67 8.51
CA SER A 410 17.47 -3.30 9.86
C SER A 410 18.23 -4.18 10.87
N GLU A 411 19.11 -3.59 11.68
CA GLU A 411 19.77 -4.32 12.78
C GLU A 411 18.83 -4.59 13.97
N ALA A 412 17.66 -3.96 13.98
CA ALA A 412 16.65 -4.08 15.03
C ALA A 412 16.12 -5.53 15.20
N GLY A 413 16.13 -6.35 14.14
CA GLY A 413 15.73 -7.75 14.23
C GLY A 413 16.67 -8.61 15.09
N VAL A 414 17.98 -8.29 15.10
CA VAL A 414 18.99 -9.04 15.86
C VAL A 414 18.95 -8.66 17.35
N MET A 415 18.66 -7.40 17.68
CA MET A 415 18.56 -6.95 19.07
C MET A 415 17.35 -7.55 19.80
N ARG A 416 16.28 -7.92 19.08
CA ARG A 416 15.04 -8.46 19.68
C ARG A 416 15.19 -9.88 20.21
N THR A 417 16.01 -10.73 19.61
CA THR A 417 16.01 -12.18 19.93
C THR A 417 16.53 -12.49 21.34
N GLY A 418 17.63 -11.88 21.75
CA GLY A 418 18.18 -12.07 23.11
C GLY A 418 17.28 -11.52 24.22
N GLU A 419 16.61 -10.40 23.97
CA GLU A 419 15.67 -9.81 24.93
C GLU A 419 14.33 -10.58 24.96
N MET A 420 13.91 -11.13 23.83
CA MET A 420 12.69 -11.94 23.71
C MET A 420 12.75 -13.19 24.59
N ASP A 421 13.87 -13.91 24.62
CA ASP A 421 14.01 -15.10 25.46
C ASP A 421 13.99 -14.78 26.95
N ARG A 422 14.57 -13.63 27.35
CA ARG A 422 14.44 -13.09 28.70
C ARG A 422 12.98 -12.77 29.04
N LEU A 423 12.25 -12.13 28.12
CA LEU A 423 10.84 -11.80 28.30
C LEU A 423 9.94 -13.05 28.36
N LYS A 424 10.16 -14.05 27.50
CA LYS A 424 9.46 -15.35 27.54
C LYS A 424 9.66 -16.05 28.89
N SER A 425 10.89 -16.03 29.41
CA SER A 425 11.20 -16.59 30.72
C SER A 425 10.46 -15.87 31.86
N LYS A 426 10.42 -14.53 31.84
CA LYS A 426 9.64 -13.73 32.80
C LYS A 426 8.13 -14.00 32.68
N LEU A 427 7.62 -14.16 31.46
CA LEU A 427 6.21 -14.46 31.20
C LEU A 427 5.82 -15.83 31.76
N SER A 428 6.66 -16.86 31.63
CA SER A 428 6.44 -18.18 32.24
C SER A 428 6.28 -18.06 33.76
N VAL A 429 7.17 -17.34 34.42
CA VAL A 429 7.11 -17.10 35.87
C VAL A 429 5.83 -16.37 36.28
N LEU A 430 5.35 -15.43 35.45
CA LEU A 430 4.08 -14.75 35.69
C LEU A 430 2.89 -15.71 35.57
N TYR A 431 2.86 -16.60 34.57
CA TYR A 431 1.80 -17.60 34.43
C TYR A 431 1.78 -18.59 35.59
N ASP A 432 2.94 -19.11 35.99
CA ASP A 432 3.06 -20.03 37.13
C ASP A 432 2.49 -19.39 38.42
N ARG A 433 2.80 -18.11 38.66
CA ARG A 433 2.27 -17.34 39.81
C ARG A 433 0.76 -17.10 39.76
N ILE A 434 0.20 -16.92 38.56
CA ILE A 434 -1.25 -16.76 38.37
C ILE A 434 -1.98 -18.08 38.63
N GLU A 435 -1.42 -19.21 38.16
CA GLU A 435 -1.97 -20.55 38.41
C GLU A 435 -1.89 -20.96 39.89
N GLU A 436 -0.86 -20.50 40.61
CA GLU A 436 -0.68 -20.71 42.05
C GLU A 436 -1.59 -19.82 42.94
N GLY A 437 -2.37 -18.90 42.37
CA GLY A 437 -3.51 -18.26 43.03
C GLY A 437 -3.23 -16.98 43.82
N GLY A 438 -2.28 -16.13 43.43
CA GLY A 438 -2.00 -14.88 44.14
C GLY A 438 -2.04 -13.61 43.29
N PRO A 439 -2.88 -12.60 43.63
CA PRO A 439 -2.63 -11.22 43.31
C PRO A 439 -2.07 -10.51 44.55
N GLU A 440 -0.75 -10.42 44.67
CA GLU A 440 -0.13 -9.34 45.42
C GLU A 440 0.80 -8.59 44.48
N VAL A 441 0.34 -7.41 44.06
CA VAL A 441 1.17 -6.39 43.44
C VAL A 441 2.11 -5.89 44.54
N VAL A 442 3.39 -6.24 44.45
CA VAL A 442 4.44 -5.60 45.24
C VAL A 442 5.34 -4.85 44.27
N ASP A 443 5.36 -3.52 44.44
CA ASP A 443 6.28 -2.58 43.80
C ASP A 443 7.73 -2.94 44.14
N GLU A 444 8.37 -3.83 43.38
CA GLU A 444 9.84 -3.88 43.29
C GLU A 444 10.26 -4.15 41.85
N ILE A 445 10.22 -3.08 41.04
CA ILE A 445 11.16 -2.95 39.93
C ILE A 445 12.43 -2.37 40.55
N SER A 446 13.34 -3.24 40.99
CA SER A 446 14.74 -2.84 41.14
C SER A 446 15.35 -2.82 39.74
N ASP A 447 15.66 -1.62 39.27
CA ASP A 447 16.51 -1.39 38.12
C ASP A 447 17.90 -1.98 38.43
N ASP A 448 18.20 -3.10 37.80
CA ASP A 448 19.56 -3.61 37.73
C ASP A 448 20.29 -2.73 36.72
N GLU A 449 21.00 -1.72 37.22
CA GLU A 449 21.87 -0.83 36.43
C GLU A 449 22.92 -1.68 35.69
N GLY A 450 22.67 -1.91 34.41
CA GLY A 450 23.69 -2.36 33.47
C GLY A 450 24.68 -1.22 33.23
N GLU A 451 25.94 -1.47 33.56
CA GLU A 451 27.11 -0.62 33.31
C GLU A 451 27.02 0.13 31.97
N HIS A 452 26.99 1.46 32.05
CA HIS A 452 27.31 2.31 30.90
C HIS A 452 28.76 2.07 30.46
N PRO A 453 29.05 1.86 29.16
CA PRO A 453 30.42 1.93 28.68
C PRO A 453 30.90 3.39 28.75
N PRO A 454 32.17 3.65 29.12
CA PRO A 454 32.66 5.01 29.33
C PRO A 454 32.73 5.80 28.00
N ALA A 455 32.46 7.09 28.16
CA ALA A 455 32.26 8.20 27.21
C ALA A 455 33.02 8.17 25.87
#